data_AF-A0AB72Z4C3-F1
#
_entry.id   AF-A0AB72Z4C3-F1
#
_cell.length_a   1.000
_cell.length_b   1.000
_cell.length_c   1.000
_cell.angle_alpha   90.00
_cell.angle_beta   90.00
_cell.angle_gamma   90.00
#
_symmetry.space_group_name_H-M   'P 1'
#
loop_
_entity.id
_entity.type
_entity.pdbx_description
1 polymer ?
#
loop_
_entity_poly.entity_id
_entity_poly.type
_entity_poly.pdbx_seq_one_letter_code
_entity_poly.pdbx_strand_id
1 'polypeptide(L)'
;MKMFTKAHVATAVAMGAALSMVLSGCSNPTAGDGNGDVDTSAKDYWPSATQKLDGVELTMWVAQNSNKIPVKVVNDFEKATGAKVKLETIPDPYEQNIQTKITTGDTPDLAF
;
A
#
# COMPACT_ATOMS: atom_id res chain seq x y z
N MET A 1 9.86 22.60 -55.25
CA MET A 1 9.93 22.81 -53.79
C MET A 1 8.56 22.55 -53.18
N LYS A 2 8.34 21.42 -52.46
CA LYS A 2 7.24 21.19 -51.47
C LYS A 2 7.11 19.71 -51.04
N MET A 3 8.21 18.98 -50.80
CA MET A 3 8.08 17.60 -50.28
C MET A 3 8.91 17.28 -49.02
N PHE A 4 9.81 18.17 -48.58
CA PHE A 4 10.67 17.91 -47.41
C PHE A 4 10.06 18.33 -46.06
N THR A 5 9.00 19.15 -46.03
CA THR A 5 8.44 19.68 -44.77
C THR A 5 7.44 18.74 -44.08
N LYS A 6 6.79 17.83 -44.81
CA LYS A 6 5.74 16.94 -44.25
C LYS A 6 6.31 15.76 -43.45
N ALA A 7 7.51 15.28 -43.82
CA ALA A 7 8.14 14.13 -43.16
C ALA A 7 8.60 14.46 -41.73
N HIS A 8 9.10 15.67 -41.49
CA HIS A 8 9.60 16.09 -40.17
C HIS A 8 8.48 16.34 -39.14
N VAL A 9 7.27 16.67 -39.59
CA VAL A 9 6.10 16.85 -38.71
C VAL A 9 5.57 15.50 -38.23
N ALA A 10 5.59 14.47 -39.09
CA ALA A 10 5.11 13.13 -38.74
C ALA A 10 6.01 12.44 -37.69
N THR A 11 7.34 12.63 -37.76
CA THR A 11 8.28 12.05 -36.79
C THR A 11 8.20 12.72 -35.41
N ALA A 12 7.96 14.03 -35.35
CA ALA A 12 7.84 14.75 -34.08
C ALA A 12 6.58 14.36 -33.28
N VAL A 13 5.47 14.06 -33.96
CA VAL A 13 4.21 13.62 -33.31
C VAL A 13 4.34 12.19 -32.77
N ALA A 14 5.03 11.30 -33.48
CA ALA A 14 5.24 9.92 -33.06
C ALA A 14 6.12 9.81 -31.79
N MET A 15 7.14 10.66 -31.65
CA MET A 15 7.97 10.69 -30.44
C MET A 15 7.23 11.26 -29.22
N GLY A 16 6.32 12.22 -29.41
CA GLY A 16 5.49 12.75 -28.32
C GLY A 16 4.52 11.71 -27.73
N ALA A 17 3.90 10.88 -28.59
CA ALA A 17 2.98 9.83 -28.15
C ALA A 17 3.69 8.69 -27.39
N ALA A 18 4.92 8.34 -27.76
CA ALA A 18 5.70 7.32 -27.08
C ALA A 18 6.15 7.79 -25.67
N LEU A 19 6.48 9.08 -25.50
CA LEU A 19 6.84 9.61 -24.17
C LEU A 19 5.66 9.64 -23.20
N SER A 20 4.42 9.85 -23.67
CA SER A 20 3.24 9.82 -22.79
C SER A 20 2.94 8.44 -22.22
N MET A 21 3.31 7.35 -22.91
CA MET A 21 3.05 5.98 -22.47
C MET A 21 4.04 5.49 -21.40
N VAL A 22 5.27 6.04 -21.39
CA VAL A 22 6.29 5.66 -20.41
C VAL A 22 6.03 6.29 -19.04
N LEU A 23 5.41 7.48 -18.96
CA LEU A 23 5.03 8.08 -17.67
C LEU A 23 3.89 7.35 -16.96
N SER A 24 2.94 6.77 -17.71
CA SER A 24 1.85 5.95 -17.14
C SER A 24 2.32 4.61 -16.58
N GLY A 25 3.56 4.18 -16.84
CA GLY A 25 4.12 2.92 -16.34
C GLY A 25 4.63 2.96 -14.89
N CYS A 26 4.77 4.15 -14.29
CA CYS A 26 5.08 4.31 -12.85
C CYS A 26 3.82 4.43 -11.98
N SER A 27 2.64 4.24 -12.56
CA SER A 27 1.38 4.24 -11.83
C SER A 27 1.23 2.89 -11.14
N ASN A 28 1.15 2.88 -9.81
CA ASN A 28 0.72 1.69 -9.06
C ASN A 28 -0.64 1.24 -9.61
N PRO A 29 -0.78 0.06 -10.26
CA PRO A 29 -2.07 -0.39 -10.80
C PRO A 29 -3.09 -0.67 -9.69
N THR A 30 -2.65 -0.76 -8.43
CA THR A 30 -3.51 -0.80 -7.23
C THR A 30 -4.01 0.59 -6.80
N ALA A 31 -3.45 1.69 -7.31
CA ALA A 31 -3.88 3.05 -6.96
C ALA A 31 -5.08 3.54 -7.80
N GLY A 32 -5.54 2.75 -8.77
CA GLY A 32 -6.69 3.06 -9.61
C GLY A 32 -7.99 2.47 -9.06
N ASP A 33 -9.01 3.33 -8.95
CA ASP A 33 -10.44 2.99 -8.91
C ASP A 33 -11.02 2.28 -7.67
N GLY A 34 -10.58 2.67 -6.47
CA GLY A 34 -11.14 2.14 -5.21
C GLY A 34 -12.07 3.05 -4.42
N ASN A 35 -12.05 4.38 -4.62
CA ASN A 35 -12.70 5.30 -3.68
C ASN A 35 -13.89 6.01 -4.32
N GLY A 36 -14.98 5.26 -4.54
CA GLY A 36 -16.30 5.87 -4.35
C GLY A 36 -16.30 6.48 -2.95
N ASP A 37 -16.83 7.70 -2.81
CA ASP A 37 -16.88 8.41 -1.52
C ASP A 37 -17.57 7.50 -0.48
N VAL A 38 -16.79 6.80 0.32
CA VAL A 38 -17.30 5.92 1.35
C VAL A 38 -17.55 6.80 2.56
N ASP A 39 -18.82 7.00 2.91
CA ASP A 39 -19.19 7.80 4.08
C ASP A 39 -18.74 7.09 5.36
N THR A 40 -17.51 7.39 5.79
CA THR A 40 -16.90 6.89 7.02
C THR A 40 -17.59 7.41 8.29
N SER A 41 -18.52 8.38 8.16
CA SER A 41 -19.31 8.93 9.27
C SER A 41 -20.61 8.16 9.52
N ALA A 42 -20.99 7.25 8.61
CA ALA A 42 -22.17 6.43 8.77
C ALA A 42 -22.08 5.58 10.04
N LYS A 43 -23.20 5.48 10.77
CA LYS A 43 -23.28 4.86 12.10
C LYS A 43 -22.74 3.43 12.16
N ASP A 44 -22.92 2.66 11.09
CA ASP A 44 -22.57 1.24 11.01
C ASP A 44 -21.33 0.99 10.14
N TYR A 45 -20.59 2.06 9.78
CA TYR A 45 -19.41 1.95 8.94
C TYR A 45 -18.25 1.24 9.67
N TRP A 46 -17.98 1.65 10.91
CA TRP A 46 -16.93 1.05 11.72
C TRP A 46 -17.49 -0.08 12.58
N PRO A 47 -16.87 -1.27 12.58
CA PRO A 47 -17.23 -2.31 13.52
C PRO A 47 -16.95 -1.84 14.96
N SER A 48 -17.61 -2.47 15.94
CA SER A 48 -17.26 -2.27 17.34
C SER A 48 -15.78 -2.62 17.57
N ALA A 49 -15.05 -1.77 18.30
CA ALA A 49 -13.64 -2.00 18.61
C ALA A 49 -13.37 -3.32 19.36
N THR A 50 -14.40 -3.90 19.97
CA THR A 50 -14.33 -5.16 20.72
C THR A 50 -15.15 -6.28 20.08
N GLN A 51 -15.54 -6.12 18.80
CA GLN A 51 -16.16 -7.19 18.04
C GLN A 51 -15.27 -8.45 18.10
N LYS A 52 -15.91 -9.62 18.20
CA LYS A 52 -15.19 -10.89 18.18
C LYS A 52 -14.60 -11.15 16.80
N LEU A 53 -13.33 -11.51 16.80
CA LEU A 53 -12.49 -11.78 15.63
C LEU A 53 -11.81 -13.14 15.80
N ASP A 54 -12.51 -14.10 16.42
CA ASP A 54 -11.99 -15.44 16.65
C ASP A 54 -11.60 -16.10 15.31
N GLY A 55 -10.38 -16.62 15.24
CA GLY A 55 -9.82 -17.21 14.01
C GLY A 55 -9.14 -16.23 13.05
N VAL A 56 -9.15 -14.93 13.35
CA VAL A 56 -8.39 -13.91 12.59
C VAL A 56 -6.95 -13.86 13.10
N GLU A 57 -6.00 -13.91 12.17
CA GLU A 57 -4.58 -13.63 12.41
C GLU A 57 -4.17 -12.41 11.59
N LEU A 58 -3.62 -11.40 12.26
CA LEU A 58 -3.09 -10.18 11.66
C LEU A 58 -1.58 -10.16 11.76
N THR A 59 -0.89 -9.81 10.69
CA THR A 59 0.55 -9.55 10.70
C THR A 59 0.80 -8.05 10.80
N MET A 60 1.63 -7.64 11.75
CA MET A 60 2.08 -6.27 11.91
C MET A 60 3.60 -6.20 11.80
N TRP A 61 4.09 -5.44 10.82
CA TRP A 61 5.49 -5.08 10.72
C TRP A 61 5.82 -3.95 11.68
N VAL A 62 6.92 -4.14 12.42
CA VAL A 62 7.42 -3.18 13.41
C VAL A 62 8.91 -2.96 13.22
N ALA A 63 9.37 -1.71 13.35
CA ALA A 63 10.79 -1.41 13.28
C ALA A 63 11.58 -2.02 14.46
N GLN A 64 12.83 -2.40 14.21
CA GLN A 64 13.70 -3.06 15.19
C GLN A 64 13.88 -2.25 16.49
N ASN A 65 13.97 -0.92 16.38
CA ASN A 65 14.17 -0.02 17.50
C ASN A 65 12.87 0.28 18.30
N SER A 66 11.70 -0.07 17.77
CA SER A 66 10.38 0.27 18.33
C SER A 66 9.48 -0.95 18.58
N ASN A 67 9.96 -2.17 18.33
CA ASN A 67 9.18 -3.41 18.39
C ASN A 67 8.56 -3.77 19.77
N LYS A 68 8.90 -3.02 20.83
CA LYS A 68 8.29 -3.17 22.17
C LYS A 68 7.13 -2.21 22.44
N ILE A 69 7.01 -1.12 21.66
CA ILE A 69 5.96 -0.12 21.83
C ILE A 69 4.55 -0.72 21.68
N PRO A 70 4.24 -1.52 20.64
CA PRO A 70 2.86 -1.97 20.43
C PRO A 70 2.45 -3.16 21.32
N VAL A 71 3.38 -3.78 22.05
CA VAL A 71 3.13 -5.06 22.76
C VAL A 71 1.95 -4.98 23.72
N LYS A 72 1.82 -3.89 24.48
CA LYS A 72 0.69 -3.75 25.42
C LYS A 72 -0.65 -3.65 24.69
N VAL A 73 -0.71 -2.81 23.64
CA VAL A 73 -1.94 -2.59 22.86
C VAL A 73 -2.35 -3.88 22.15
N VAL A 74 -1.40 -4.59 21.57
CA VAL A 74 -1.63 -5.91 20.95
C VAL A 74 -2.22 -6.88 21.96
N ASN A 75 -1.60 -7.03 23.13
CA ASN A 75 -2.10 -7.96 24.16
C ASN A 75 -3.53 -7.63 24.62
N ASP A 76 -3.85 -6.34 24.77
CA ASP A 76 -5.19 -5.92 25.18
C ASP A 76 -6.21 -6.13 24.04
N PHE A 77 -5.82 -5.92 22.79
CA PHE A 77 -6.63 -6.18 21.60
C PHE A 77 -6.93 -7.67 21.42
N GLU A 78 -5.92 -8.55 21.51
CA GLU A 78 -6.10 -10.00 21.42
C GLU A 78 -7.06 -10.51 22.49
N LYS A 79 -6.96 -10.02 23.73
CA LYS A 79 -7.86 -10.40 24.83
C LYS A 79 -9.31 -9.94 24.58
N ALA A 80 -9.49 -8.73 24.07
CA ALA A 80 -10.81 -8.17 23.85
C ALA A 80 -11.53 -8.89 22.69
N THR A 81 -10.81 -9.14 21.60
CA THR A 81 -11.40 -9.56 20.31
C THR A 81 -11.27 -11.05 20.04
N GLY A 82 -10.26 -11.74 20.59
CA GLY A 82 -9.96 -13.12 20.24
C GLY A 82 -9.06 -13.29 19.01
N ALA A 83 -8.72 -12.19 18.31
CA ALA A 83 -7.75 -12.22 17.22
C ALA A 83 -6.34 -12.56 17.71
N LYS A 84 -5.47 -12.92 16.75
CA LYS A 84 -4.02 -13.04 16.94
C LYS A 84 -3.30 -11.95 16.16
N VAL A 85 -2.27 -11.36 16.76
CA VAL A 85 -1.42 -10.37 16.10
C VAL A 85 0.02 -10.84 16.12
N LYS A 86 0.52 -11.22 14.95
CA LYS A 86 1.92 -11.59 14.72
C LYS A 86 2.74 -10.33 14.51
N LEU A 87 3.59 -10.02 15.49
CA LEU A 87 4.59 -8.96 15.37
C LEU A 87 5.80 -9.48 14.60
N GLU A 88 6.07 -8.91 13.42
CA GLU A 88 7.27 -9.20 12.65
C GLU A 88 8.22 -8.01 12.69
N THR A 89 9.40 -8.22 13.26
CA THR A 89 10.42 -7.16 13.33
C THR A 89 11.14 -7.05 12.00
N ILE A 90 11.06 -5.87 11.39
CA ILE A 90 11.85 -5.53 10.20
C ILE A 90 13.16 -4.87 10.66
N PRO A 91 14.33 -5.37 10.19
CA PRO A 91 15.61 -4.79 10.57
C PRO A 91 15.79 -3.39 9.98
N ASP A 92 16.64 -2.59 10.61
CA ASP A 92 17.02 -1.28 10.06
C ASP A 92 17.92 -1.44 8.81
N PRO A 93 17.87 -0.51 7.82
CA PRO A 93 16.98 0.65 7.74
C PRO A 93 15.55 0.24 7.33
N TYR A 94 14.58 0.55 8.19
CA TYR A 94 13.20 0.08 8.09
C TYR A 94 12.56 0.41 6.74
N GLU A 95 12.62 1.69 6.33
CA GLU A 95 11.92 2.24 5.17
C GLU A 95 12.36 1.59 3.85
N GLN A 96 13.62 1.16 3.76
CA GLN A 96 14.14 0.47 2.58
C GLN A 96 13.77 -1.02 2.59
N ASN A 97 13.82 -1.65 3.77
CA ASN A 97 13.53 -3.08 3.90
C ASN A 97 12.04 -3.37 3.68
N ILE A 98 11.13 -2.50 4.14
CA ILE A 98 9.69 -2.64 3.86
C ILE A 98 9.40 -2.52 2.36
N GLN A 99 10.04 -1.59 1.64
CA GLN A 99 9.84 -1.42 0.19
C GLN A 99 10.26 -2.67 -0.57
N THR A 100 11.39 -3.27 -0.17
CA THR A 100 11.89 -4.50 -0.79
C THR A 100 10.90 -5.64 -0.56
N LYS A 101 10.46 -5.86 0.68
CA LYS A 101 9.48 -6.90 1.02
C LYS A 101 8.18 -6.76 0.24
N ILE A 102 7.61 -5.55 0.22
CA ILE A 102 6.38 -5.23 -0.54
C ILE A 102 6.58 -5.52 -2.03
N THR A 103 7.70 -5.08 -2.60
CA THR A 103 7.99 -5.30 -4.03
C THR A 103 8.17 -6.80 -4.35
N THR A 104 8.67 -7.58 -3.41
CA THR A 104 8.79 -9.05 -3.53
C THR A 104 7.49 -9.80 -3.24
N GLY A 105 6.39 -9.10 -2.93
CA GLY A 105 5.07 -9.68 -2.71
C GLY A 105 4.75 -10.06 -1.26
N ASP A 106 5.59 -9.68 -0.29
CA ASP A 106 5.33 -9.85 1.13
C ASP A 106 4.68 -8.58 1.68
N THR A 107 3.53 -8.67 2.35
CA THR A 107 2.78 -7.51 2.87
C THR A 107 2.13 -7.84 4.20
N PRO A 108 2.27 -6.98 5.23
CA PRO A 108 1.54 -7.13 6.48
C PRO A 108 0.12 -6.57 6.33
N ASP A 109 -0.73 -6.83 7.33
CA ASP A 109 -2.00 -6.10 7.49
C ASP A 109 -1.75 -4.67 7.97
N LEU A 110 -0.71 -4.47 8.77
CA LEU A 110 -0.33 -3.19 9.36
C LEU A 110 1.20 -3.01 9.31
N ALA A 111 1.67 -1.82 8.95
CA ALA A 111 3.09 -1.46 9.00
C ALA A 111 3.26 -0.12 9.73
N PHE A 112 4.18 -0.08 10.68
CA PHE A 112 4.57 1.11 11.45
C PHE A 112 6.08 1.16 11.68
#